data_AF-A0A6B3GWS3-F1
#
_entry.id   AF-A0A6B3GWS3-F1
#
_cell.length_a   1.000
_cell.length_b   1.000
_cell.length_c   1.000
_cell.angle_alpha   90.00
_cell.angle_beta   90.00
_cell.angle_gamma   90.00
#
_symmetry.space_group_name_H-M   'P 1'
#
loop_
_entity.id
_entity.type
_entity.pdbx_description
1 polymer ?
#
loop_
_entity_poly.entity_id
_entity_poly.type
_entity_poly.pdbx_seq_one_letter_code
_entity_poly.pdbx_strand_id
1 'polypeptide(L)'
;WVDAFVEFLVTKHGLGAALGSGDPGLENLHALMLDTLVPACATLLDACAAADEVDPGITAYTLMRAIGNLCITGPDYDRADAKRMVSALLTGCRRPAQ
;
A
#
# COMPACT_ATOMS: atom_id res chain seq x y z
N TRP A 1 -4.56 7.70 6.18
CA TRP A 1 -3.91 6.40 6.49
C TRP A 1 -2.95 5.99 5.38
N VAL A 2 -3.42 5.87 4.13
CA VAL A 2 -2.57 5.46 3.00
C VAL A 2 -1.36 6.39 2.80
N ASP A 3 -1.51 7.71 2.93
CA ASP A 3 -0.36 8.62 2.81
C ASP A 3 0.76 8.32 3.82
N ALA A 4 0.41 7.98 5.07
CA ALA A 4 1.40 7.60 6.08
C ALA A 4 2.06 6.25 5.76
N PHE A 5 1.30 5.30 5.21
CA PHE A 5 1.83 4.03 4.74
C PHE A 5 2.79 4.23 3.54
N VAL A 6 2.42 5.07 2.58
CA VAL A 6 3.29 5.44 1.45
C VAL A 6 4.56 6.11 1.96
N GLU A 7 4.46 7.11 2.84
CA GLU A 7 5.63 7.75 3.43
C GLU A 7 6.54 6.75 4.14
N PHE A 8 5.97 5.80 4.88
CA PHE A 8 6.75 4.72 5.49
C PHE A 8 7.54 3.91 4.44
N LEU A 9 6.89 3.53 3.33
CA LEU A 9 7.50 2.75 2.26
C LEU A 9 8.60 3.52 1.51
N VAL A 10 8.33 4.76 1.12
CA VAL A 10 9.28 5.57 0.33
C VAL A 10 10.45 6.13 1.15
N THR A 11 10.28 6.27 2.48
CA THR A 11 11.34 6.79 3.40
C THR A 11 12.37 5.74 3.77
N LYS A 12 12.07 4.46 3.60
CA LYS A 12 13.07 3.40 3.73
C LYS A 12 13.62 3.01 2.35
N HIS A 13 14.54 3.83 1.82
CA HIS A 13 15.50 3.35 0.83
C HIS A 13 16.29 2.19 1.45
N GLY A 14 15.82 0.96 1.23
CA GLY A 14 16.39 -0.22 1.85
C GLY A 14 15.37 -1.29 2.20
N LEU A 15 14.09 -0.98 2.49
CA LEU A 15 13.13 -2.03 2.85
C LEU A 15 12.77 -2.88 1.62
N GLY A 16 12.52 -2.27 0.45
CA GLY A 16 12.30 -3.03 -0.79
C GLY A 16 13.50 -3.88 -1.22
N ALA A 17 14.72 -3.34 -1.09
CA ALA A 17 15.96 -4.05 -1.40
C ALA A 17 16.28 -5.17 -0.40
N ALA A 18 15.96 -4.96 0.88
CA ALA A 18 16.23 -5.92 1.94
C ALA A 18 15.11 -6.99 2.05
N LEU A 19 13.86 -6.68 1.66
CA LEU A 19 12.77 -7.68 1.57
C LEU A 19 13.00 -8.67 0.42
N GLY A 20 13.81 -8.29 -0.57
CA GLY A 20 14.30 -9.19 -1.62
C GLY A 20 15.62 -9.88 -1.30
N SER A 21 16.27 -9.60 -0.16
CA SER A 21 17.61 -10.12 0.16
C SER A 21 17.61 -11.46 0.89
N GLY A 22 16.43 -12.03 1.20
CA GLY A 22 16.30 -13.32 1.89
C GLY A 22 16.84 -13.32 3.32
N ASP A 23 16.86 -12.16 3.99
CA ASP A 23 17.23 -12.04 5.40
C ASP A 23 16.05 -12.48 6.30
N PRO A 24 16.18 -13.56 7.09
CA PRO A 24 15.10 -14.07 7.94
C PRO A 24 14.58 -13.06 8.97
N GLY A 25 15.43 -12.14 9.43
CA GLY A 25 15.03 -11.08 10.37
C GLY A 25 14.10 -10.05 9.72
N LEU A 26 14.26 -9.83 8.42
CA LEU A 26 13.45 -8.89 7.67
C LEU A 26 12.18 -9.50 7.09
N GLU A 27 12.19 -10.80 6.77
CA GLU A 27 10.98 -11.58 6.47
C GLU A 27 10.02 -11.57 7.66
N ASN A 28 10.52 -11.74 8.89
CA ASN A 28 9.71 -11.61 10.11
C ASN A 28 9.14 -10.19 10.29
N LEU A 29 9.90 -9.15 9.95
CA LEU A 29 9.40 -7.78 9.99
C LEU A 29 8.30 -7.54 8.93
N HIS A 30 8.46 -8.14 7.74
CA HIS A 30 7.44 -8.09 6.70
C HIS A 30 6.14 -8.75 7.16
N ALA A 31 6.23 -9.95 7.73
CA ALA A 31 5.09 -10.68 8.25
C ALA A 31 4.40 -9.90 9.36
N LEU A 32 5.16 -9.40 10.35
CA LEU A 32 4.62 -8.61 11.46
C LEU A 32 3.92 -7.32 10.98
N MET A 33 4.51 -6.65 9.98
CA MET A 33 3.93 -5.46 9.38
C MET A 33 2.62 -5.79 8.67
N LEU A 34 2.56 -6.89 7.91
CA LEU A 34 1.33 -7.33 7.24
C LEU A 34 0.26 -7.75 8.25
N ASP A 35 0.61 -8.53 9.26
CA ASP A 35 -0.30 -9.00 10.31
C ASP A 35 -0.92 -7.85 11.11
N THR A 36 -0.22 -6.71 11.21
CA THR A 36 -0.72 -5.53 11.91
C THR A 36 -1.48 -4.57 10.98
N LEU A 37 -0.93 -4.27 9.81
CA LEU A 37 -1.44 -3.23 8.93
C LEU A 37 -2.58 -3.71 8.02
N VAL A 38 -2.59 -4.98 7.61
CA VAL A 38 -3.65 -5.53 6.76
C VAL A 38 -5.01 -5.50 7.47
N PRO A 39 -5.15 -5.92 8.74
CA PRO A 39 -6.43 -5.81 9.46
C PRO A 39 -6.90 -4.36 9.63
N ALA A 40 -5.97 -3.42 9.85
CA ALA A 40 -6.29 -2.00 9.95
C ALA A 40 -6.81 -1.44 8.62
N CYS A 41 -6.14 -1.79 7.50
CA CYS A 41 -6.58 -1.43 6.16
C CYS A 41 -7.95 -2.05 5.82
N ALA A 42 -8.18 -3.31 6.21
CA ALA A 42 -9.47 -3.98 6.03
C ALA A 42 -10.60 -3.24 6.75
N THR A 43 -10.39 -2.83 8.00
CA THR A 43 -11.38 -2.05 8.76
C THR A 43 -11.76 -0.74 8.04
N LEU A 44 -10.78 -0.06 7.44
CA LEU A 44 -11.03 1.17 6.68
C LEU A 44 -11.79 0.89 5.37
N LEU A 45 -11.42 -0.17 4.64
CA LEU A 45 -12.10 -0.56 3.41
C LEU A 45 -13.54 -1.02 3.67
N ASP A 46 -13.77 -1.80 4.73
CA ASP A 46 -15.11 -2.24 5.13
C ASP A 46 -16.02 -1.04 5.43
N ALA A 47 -15.49 -0.02 6.11
CA ALA A 47 -16.22 1.22 6.36
C ALA A 47 -16.55 1.98 5.06
N CYS A 48 -15.60 2.09 4.12
CA CYS A 48 -15.84 2.71 2.82
C CYS A 48 -16.83 1.91 1.95
N ALA A 49 -16.76 0.59 1.97
CA ALA A 49 -17.69 -0.28 1.27
C ALA A 49 -19.10 -0.18 1.84
N ALA A 50 -19.25 -0.11 3.17
CA ALA A 50 -20.52 0.14 3.83
C ALA A 50 -21.11 1.52 3.52
N ALA A 51 -20.27 2.51 3.21
CA ALA A 51 -20.64 3.84 2.74
C ALA A 51 -20.87 3.92 1.22
N ASP A 52 -20.76 2.80 0.50
CA ASP A 52 -20.88 2.70 -0.96
C ASP A 52 -19.78 3.45 -1.76
N GLU A 53 -18.71 3.89 -1.09
CA GLU A 53 -17.66 4.76 -1.68
C GLU A 53 -16.61 3.99 -2.50
N VAL A 54 -16.43 2.70 -2.25
CA VAL A 54 -15.39 1.85 -2.84
C VAL A 54 -15.99 0.53 -3.30
N ASP A 55 -15.43 -0.05 -4.38
CA ASP A 55 -15.83 -1.37 -4.86
C ASP A 55 -15.51 -2.47 -3.80
N PRO A 56 -16.51 -3.26 -3.35
CA PRO A 56 -16.31 -4.34 -2.39
C PRO A 56 -15.40 -5.48 -2.90
N GLY A 57 -15.09 -5.53 -4.19
CA GLY A 57 -14.14 -6.49 -4.76
C GLY A 57 -12.67 -6.23 -4.37
N ILE A 58 -12.35 -5.06 -3.79
CA ILE A 58 -10.99 -4.69 -3.44
C ILE A 58 -10.65 -5.15 -2.01
N THR A 59 -9.76 -6.12 -1.89
CA THR A 59 -9.29 -6.57 -0.58
C THR A 59 -8.15 -5.70 -0.05
N ALA A 60 -8.05 -5.59 1.28
CA ALA A 60 -6.97 -4.86 1.95
C ALA A 60 -5.59 -5.37 1.54
N TYR A 61 -5.42 -6.69 1.48
CA TYR A 61 -4.14 -7.30 1.11
C TYR A 61 -3.74 -6.93 -0.32
N THR A 62 -4.66 -7.06 -1.29
CA THR A 62 -4.38 -6.74 -2.69
C THR A 62 -4.07 -5.26 -2.87
N LEU A 63 -4.84 -4.37 -2.22
CA LEU A 63 -4.59 -2.92 -2.27
C LEU A 63 -3.22 -2.56 -1.69
N MET A 64 -2.89 -3.09 -0.51
CA MET A 64 -1.60 -2.84 0.13
C MET A 64 -0.44 -3.39 -0.68
N ARG A 65 -0.59 -4.56 -1.31
CA ARG A 65 0.43 -5.15 -2.18
C ARG A 65 0.66 -4.27 -3.41
N ALA A 66 -0.40 -3.75 -4.03
CA ALA A 66 -0.30 -2.83 -5.16
C ALA A 66 0.44 -1.54 -4.77
N ILE A 67 0.05 -0.92 -3.64
CA ILE A 67 0.73 0.28 -3.12
C ILE A 67 2.21 0.00 -2.83
N GLY A 68 2.52 -1.15 -2.20
CA GLY A 68 3.89 -1.59 -1.94
C GLY A 68 4.73 -1.64 -3.21
N ASN A 69 4.22 -2.27 -4.27
CA ASN A 69 4.89 -2.36 -5.56
C ASN A 69 5.09 -0.99 -6.22
N LEU A 70 4.10 -0.09 -6.14
CA LEU A 70 4.19 1.27 -6.68
C LEU A 70 5.20 2.16 -5.92
N CYS A 71 5.59 1.78 -4.70
CA CYS A 71 6.57 2.52 -3.89
C CYS A 71 8.02 2.04 -4.10
N ILE A 72 8.26 1.09 -5.01
CA ILE A 72 9.62 0.67 -5.37
C ILE A 72 10.23 1.74 -6.29
N THR A 73 11.10 2.59 -5.74
CA THR A 73 11.76 3.70 -6.44
C THR A 73 13.04 3.28 -7.17
N GLY A 74 13.44 4.04 -8.18
CA GLY A 74 14.64 3.80 -9.00
C GLY A 74 15.19 5.09 -9.64
N PRO A 75 16.24 4.99 -10.48
CA PRO A 75 16.88 6.16 -11.10
C PRO A 75 15.91 7.09 -11.86
N ASP A 76 14.92 6.50 -12.54
CA ASP A 76 13.93 7.23 -13.36
C ASP A 76 12.53 7.24 -12.74
N TYR A 77 12.38 6.84 -11.48
CA TYR A 77 11.09 6.76 -10.79
C TYR A 77 11.26 7.13 -9.33
N ASP A 78 10.87 8.37 -9.00
CA ASP A 78 11.16 8.96 -7.70
C ASP A 78 9.98 8.87 -6.71
N ARG A 79 10.15 9.47 -5.53
CA ARG A 79 9.11 9.53 -4.50
C ARG A 79 7.84 10.24 -4.99
N ALA A 80 7.98 11.30 -5.77
CA ALA A 80 6.84 12.05 -6.28
C ALA A 80 6.07 11.22 -7.31
N ASP A 81 6.77 10.45 -8.16
CA ASP A 81 6.15 9.48 -9.07
C ASP A 81 5.35 8.41 -8.31
N ALA A 82 5.96 7.80 -7.28
CA ALA A 82 5.29 6.82 -6.43
C ALA A 82 4.00 7.36 -5.79
N LYS A 83 4.07 8.56 -5.21
CA LYS A 83 2.89 9.21 -4.61
C LYS A 83 1.81 9.51 -5.64
N ARG A 84 2.19 9.98 -6.84
CA ARG A 84 1.25 10.23 -7.94
C ARG A 84 0.54 8.95 -8.37
N MET A 85 1.28 7.85 -8.55
CA MET A 85 0.69 6.57 -8.95
C MET A 85 -0.23 5.98 -7.89
N VAL A 86 0.12 6.10 -6.61
CA VAL A 86 -0.77 5.67 -5.51
C VAL A 86 -2.04 6.52 -5.49
N SER A 87 -1.95 7.84 -5.66
CA SER A 87 -3.13 8.71 -5.75
C SER A 87 -4.05 8.32 -6.91
N ALA A 88 -3.48 7.99 -8.08
CA ALA A 88 -4.23 7.51 -9.23
C ALA A 88 -4.94 6.17 -8.94
N LEU A 89 -4.23 5.22 -8.32
CA LEU A 89 -4.81 3.95 -7.88
C LEU A 89 -5.99 4.16 -6.94
N LEU A 90 -5.82 4.95 -5.87
CA LEU A 90 -6.88 5.21 -4.89
C LEU A 90 -8.08 5.90 -5.52
N THR A 91 -7.85 6.79 -6.48
CA THR A 91 -8.93 7.43 -7.23
C THR A 91 -9.69 6.40 -8.06
N GLY A 92 -9.00 5.47 -8.70
CA GLY A 92 -9.61 4.37 -9.46
C GLY A 92 -10.36 3.34 -8.59
N CYS A 93 -10.01 3.21 -7.30
CA CYS A 93 -10.74 2.35 -6.36
C CYS A 93 -12.10 2.93 -5.92
N ARG A 94 -12.29 4.25 -6.08
CA ARG A 94 -13.55 4.90 -5.71
C ARG A 94 -14.62 4.54 -6.73
N ARG A 95 -15.86 4.34 -6.25
CA ARG A 95 -16.99 4.24 -7.16
C ARG A 95 -17.16 5.56 -7.93
N PRO A 96 -17.42 5.52 -9.24
CA PRO A 96 -17.76 6.73 -9.97
C PRO A 96 -19.03 7.35 -9.36
N ALA A 97 -19.01 8.67 -9.15
CA ALA A 97 -20.23 9.39 -8.81
C ALA A 97 -21.23 9.18 -9.96
N GLN A 98 -22.41 8.65 -9.63
CA GLN A 98 -23.51 8.51 -10.58
C GLN A 98 -24.06 9.88 -10.99
#